data_AF-A0A2V9QKV4-F1
#
_entry.id   AF-A0A2V9QKV4-F1
#
_cell.length_a   1.000
_cell.length_b   1.000
_cell.length_c   1.000
_cell.angle_alpha   90.00
_cell.angle_beta   90.00
_cell.angle_gamma   90.00
#
_symmetry.space_group_name_H-M   'P 1'
#
loop_
_entity.id
_entity.type
_entity.pdbx_description
1 polymer ?
#
loop_
_entity_poly.entity_id
_entity_poly.type
_entity_poly.pdbx_seq_one_letter_code
_entity_poly.pdbx_strand_id
1 'polypeptide(L)'
;MQRHGQNATRTTLLADFRSGQYDIIHYAGHAFFDPVSPERSGILCHNRQVLSGADLVGLGNLPSLVFFNACEAGRIRRGTEKKKNELAIPKRVERTVSLAEAFLRGGIANYLRTYWPVGDEAAEKFA
;
A
#
# COMPACT_ATOMS: atom_id res chain seq x y z
N MET A 1 -5.33 -9.14 15.06
CA MET A 1 -4.02 -8.80 15.67
C MET A 1 -3.43 -7.64 14.88
N GLN A 2 -2.77 -6.66 15.53
CA GLN A 2 -2.24 -5.47 14.87
C GLN A 2 -0.70 -5.55 14.72
N ARG A 3 -0.17 -5.02 13.62
CA ARG A 3 1.28 -4.89 13.37
C ARG A 3 1.63 -3.40 13.29
N HIS A 4 2.45 -2.93 14.21
CA HIS A 4 2.83 -1.51 14.29
C HIS A 4 4.32 -1.30 14.15
N GLY A 5 4.72 -0.23 13.46
CA GLY A 5 6.11 0.22 13.34
C GLY A 5 7.07 -0.91 12.93
N GLN A 6 8.04 -1.20 13.80
CA GLN A 6 9.06 -2.24 13.58
C GLN A 6 8.50 -3.66 13.39
N ASN A 7 7.27 -3.92 13.84
CA ASN A 7 6.61 -5.22 13.69
C ASN A 7 5.90 -5.37 12.33
N ALA A 8 5.72 -4.27 11.58
CA ALA A 8 5.11 -4.28 10.24
C ALA A 8 6.16 -4.57 9.15
N THR A 9 6.95 -5.63 9.30
CA THR A 9 7.97 -6.02 8.31
C THR A 9 7.32 -6.67 7.08
N ARG A 10 8.01 -6.64 5.93
CA ARG A 10 7.49 -7.26 4.69
C ARG A 10 7.19 -8.74 4.88
N THR A 11 8.09 -9.47 5.53
CA THR A 11 7.91 -10.90 5.84
C THR A 11 6.68 -11.14 6.69
N THR A 12 6.46 -10.30 7.70
CA THR A 12 5.31 -10.41 8.60
C THR A 12 4.01 -10.16 7.86
N LEU A 13 3.92 -9.07 7.09
CA LEU A 13 2.71 -8.76 6.34
C LEU A 13 2.44 -9.81 5.26
N LEU A 14 3.46 -10.28 4.53
CA LEU A 14 3.27 -11.36 3.56
C LEU A 14 2.76 -12.65 4.22
N ALA A 15 3.25 -12.97 5.42
CA ALA A 15 2.74 -14.09 6.20
C ALA A 15 1.26 -13.89 6.59
N ASP A 16 0.89 -12.69 7.04
CA ASP A 16 -0.50 -12.35 7.36
C ASP A 16 -1.41 -12.47 6.14
N PHE A 17 -1.00 -11.92 4.99
CA PHE A 17 -1.75 -11.98 3.72
C PHE A 17 -2.00 -13.41 3.24
N ARG A 18 -1.05 -14.34 3.42
CA ARG A 18 -1.20 -15.73 2.96
C ARG A 18 -1.74 -16.69 4.01
N SER A 19 -2.00 -16.20 5.22
CA SER A 19 -2.27 -17.06 6.38
C SER A 19 -3.64 -17.74 6.33
N GLY A 20 -4.60 -17.17 5.60
CA GLY A 20 -6.02 -17.55 5.69
C GLY A 20 -6.67 -17.23 7.03
N GLN A 21 -6.01 -16.48 7.92
CA GLN A 21 -6.53 -16.14 9.24
C GLN A 21 -7.32 -14.82 9.26
N TYR A 22 -7.32 -14.08 8.15
CA TYR A 22 -7.94 -12.76 8.07
C TYR A 22 -8.80 -12.64 6.82
N ASP A 23 -10.08 -12.38 6.99
CA ASP A 23 -10.98 -12.04 5.89
C ASP A 23 -10.74 -10.61 5.37
N ILE A 24 -10.32 -9.73 6.28
CA ILE A 24 -10.09 -8.31 6.03
C ILE A 24 -8.71 -7.91 6.56
N ILE A 25 -7.94 -7.21 5.74
CA ILE A 25 -6.73 -6.50 6.17
C ILE A 25 -6.94 -5.00 6.01
N HIS A 26 -6.75 -4.27 7.11
CA HIS A 26 -6.64 -2.81 7.10
C HIS A 26 -5.17 -2.43 7.14
N TYR A 27 -4.70 -1.73 6.11
CA TYR A 27 -3.36 -1.15 6.07
C TYR A 27 -3.45 0.37 6.19
N ALA A 28 -2.82 0.92 7.23
CA ALA A 28 -2.59 2.36 7.40
C ALA A 28 -1.09 2.64 7.28
N GLY A 29 -0.70 3.48 6.33
CA GLY A 29 0.71 3.74 6.07
C GLY A 29 0.98 4.40 4.72
N HIS A 30 2.14 4.10 4.14
CA HIS A 30 2.58 4.73 2.89
C HIS A 30 2.55 3.76 1.72
N ALA A 31 2.01 4.18 0.59
CA ALA A 31 2.14 3.46 -0.66
C ALA A 31 3.45 3.83 -1.38
N PHE A 32 4.08 2.83 -2.00
CA PHE A 32 5.16 3.00 -2.96
C PHE A 32 4.62 2.87 -4.38
N PHE A 33 4.96 3.83 -5.24
CA PHE A 33 4.58 3.83 -6.64
C PHE A 33 5.83 3.78 -7.52
N ASP A 34 5.89 2.78 -8.39
CA ASP A 34 6.93 2.65 -9.40
C ASP A 34 6.35 3.08 -10.77
N PRO A 35 6.73 4.27 -11.28
CA PRO A 35 6.21 4.78 -12.55
C PRO A 35 6.74 4.02 -13.77
N VAL A 36 7.78 3.21 -13.61
CA VAL A 36 8.39 2.45 -14.71
C VAL A 36 7.77 1.05 -14.77
N SER A 37 7.50 0.47 -13.61
CA SER A 37 6.94 -0.88 -13.45
C SER A 37 5.76 -0.86 -12.46
N PRO A 38 4.54 -0.46 -12.89
CA PRO A 38 3.38 -0.34 -12.02
C PRO A 38 3.07 -1.58 -11.17
N GLU A 39 3.37 -2.78 -11.67
CA GLU A 39 3.24 -4.07 -10.98
C GLU A 39 4.12 -4.21 -9.73
N ARG A 40 5.21 -3.43 -9.65
CA ARG A 40 6.09 -3.33 -8.49
C ARG A 40 5.62 -2.30 -7.47
N SER A 41 4.56 -1.57 -7.78
CA SER A 41 3.91 -0.68 -6.81
C SER A 41 3.26 -1.51 -5.70
N GLY A 42 3.21 -0.93 -4.50
CA GLY A 42 2.86 -1.67 -3.31
C GLY A 42 2.73 -0.82 -2.08
N ILE A 43 2.73 -1.47 -0.92
CA ILE A 43 2.75 -0.81 0.39
C ILE A 43 4.16 -0.83 0.98
N LEU A 44 4.51 0.24 1.70
CA LEU A 44 5.76 0.32 2.43
C LEU A 44 5.63 -0.40 3.76
N CYS A 45 6.54 -1.34 3.97
CA CYS A 45 6.77 -2.04 5.22
C CYS A 45 7.90 -1.35 6.00
N HIS A 46 8.13 -1.82 7.23
CA HIS A 46 9.31 -1.47 7.99
C HIS A 46 10.61 -1.66 7.16
N ASN A 47 11.64 -0.86 7.46
CA ASN A 47 12.90 -0.82 6.71
C ASN A 47 12.77 -0.45 5.22
N ARG A 48 11.69 0.26 4.84
CA ARG A 48 11.43 0.71 3.46
C ARG A 48 11.36 -0.43 2.44
N GLN A 49 11.03 -1.63 2.90
CA GLN A 49 10.73 -2.75 2.01
C GLN A 49 9.34 -2.56 1.41
N VAL A 50 9.13 -3.08 0.20
CA VAL A 50 7.83 -2.98 -0.50
C VAL A 50 7.20 -4.36 -0.55
N LEU A 51 5.95 -4.46 -0.12
CA LEU A 51 5.06 -5.58 -0.45
C LEU A 51 4.21 -5.14 -1.63
N SER A 52 4.49 -5.72 -2.80
CA SER A 52 3.85 -5.41 -4.07
C SER A 52 2.73 -6.41 -4.39
N GLY A 53 1.87 -6.06 -5.34
CA GLY A 53 0.88 -6.99 -5.86
C GLY A 53 1.51 -8.26 -6.47
N ALA A 54 2.68 -8.14 -7.09
CA ALA A 54 3.43 -9.27 -7.63
C ALA A 54 3.84 -10.29 -6.55
N ASP A 55 4.03 -9.84 -5.30
CA ASP A 55 4.36 -10.73 -4.17
C ASP A 55 3.18 -11.62 -3.75
N LEU A 56 1.97 -11.27 -4.18
CA LEU A 56 0.74 -11.97 -3.83
C LEU A 56 0.32 -13.02 -4.85
N VAL A 57 0.89 -12.98 -6.05
CA VAL A 57 0.53 -13.88 -7.15
C VAL A 57 0.76 -15.34 -6.73
N GLY A 58 -0.28 -16.17 -6.90
CA GLY A 58 -0.23 -17.60 -6.59
C GLY A 58 -0.43 -17.95 -5.12
N LEU A 59 -0.70 -16.97 -4.24
CA LEU A 59 -1.10 -17.24 -2.86
C LEU A 59 -2.57 -17.70 -2.82
N GLY A 60 -2.85 -18.84 -2.18
CA GLY A 60 -4.18 -19.44 -2.16
C GLY A 60 -5.14 -18.88 -1.10
N ASN A 61 -4.63 -18.28 -0.02
CA ASN A 61 -5.43 -17.89 1.14
C ASN A 61 -5.35 -16.38 1.41
N LEU A 62 -5.53 -15.59 0.35
CA LEU A 62 -5.55 -14.12 0.43
C LEU A 62 -6.80 -13.61 1.16
N PRO A 63 -6.72 -12.44 1.83
CA PRO A 63 -7.90 -11.82 2.42
C PRO A 63 -8.92 -11.46 1.32
N SER A 64 -10.20 -11.59 1.66
CA SER A 64 -11.31 -11.24 0.75
C SER A 64 -11.34 -9.75 0.47
N LEU A 65 -10.97 -8.92 1.43
CA LEU A 65 -10.95 -7.45 1.31
C LEU A 65 -9.66 -6.87 1.90
N VAL A 66 -9.07 -5.93 1.18
CA VAL A 66 -8.01 -5.08 1.74
C VAL A 66 -8.42 -3.61 1.67
N PHE A 67 -8.40 -2.94 2.83
CA PHE A 67 -8.59 -1.50 2.93
C PHE A 67 -7.24 -0.81 3.11
N PHE A 68 -6.88 0.02 2.13
CA PHE A 68 -5.67 0.82 2.12
C PHE A 68 -5.98 2.25 2.52
N ASN A 69 -5.86 2.53 3.81
CA ASN A 69 -5.78 3.88 4.35
C ASN A 69 -4.36 4.42 4.19
N ALA A 70 -3.90 4.50 2.94
CA ALA A 70 -2.50 4.76 2.62
C ALA A 70 -2.33 6.03 1.80
N CYS A 71 -1.47 6.94 2.26
CA CYS A 71 -1.10 8.09 1.46
C CYS A 71 -0.09 7.69 0.37
N GLU A 72 -0.10 8.39 -0.76
CA GLU A 72 0.98 8.25 -1.73
C GLU A 72 2.24 8.88 -1.15
N ALA A 73 3.26 8.07 -0.84
CA ALA A 73 4.59 8.61 -0.57
C ALA A 73 5.17 9.12 -1.89
N GLY A 74 4.79 10.34 -2.26
CA GLY A 74 5.35 11.07 -3.38
C GLY A 74 6.83 11.33 -3.15
N ARG A 75 7.67 10.37 -3.55
CA ARG A 75 9.14 10.33 -3.43
C ARG A 75 9.63 10.22 -1.99
N ILE A 76 10.16 9.05 -1.64
CA ILE A 76 11.25 8.98 -0.66
C ILE A 76 12.39 9.85 -1.23
N ARG A 77 12.51 11.09 -0.75
CA ARG A 77 13.49 12.07 -1.25
C ARG A 77 14.91 11.53 -1.05
N ARG A 78 15.61 11.30 -2.16
CA ARG A 78 17.04 11.62 -2.25
C ARG A 78 17.11 13.12 -2.53
N GLY A 79 17.65 13.88 -1.59
CA GLY A 79 17.99 15.29 -1.80
C GLY A 79 16.89 16.29 -1.45
N THR A 80 17.31 17.27 -0.67
CA THR A 80 16.72 18.59 -0.43
C THR A 80 15.80 19.10 -1.54
N GLU A 81 14.50 19.26 -1.25
CA GLU A 81 13.71 20.38 -1.77
C GLU A 81 12.30 20.38 -1.18
N LYS A 82 12.02 21.30 -0.24
CA LYS A 82 10.65 21.65 0.20
C LYS A 82 9.86 22.18 -1.00
N LYS A 83 9.10 21.33 -1.67
CA LYS A 83 7.89 21.77 -2.40
C LYS A 83 6.71 20.88 -2.02
N LYS A 84 5.67 21.52 -1.47
CA LYS A 84 4.30 21.01 -1.43
C LYS A 84 3.83 20.88 -2.88
N ASN A 85 4.26 19.84 -3.58
CA ASN A 85 3.71 19.54 -4.90
C ASN A 85 2.44 18.72 -4.65
N GLU A 86 1.31 19.41 -4.60
CA GLU A 86 0.05 18.77 -4.96
C GLU A 86 0.23 18.23 -6.37
N LEU A 87 0.24 16.91 -6.50
CA LEU A 87 0.26 16.26 -7.80
C LEU A 87 -0.96 16.73 -8.57
N ALA A 88 -0.76 17.10 -9.84
CA ALA A 88 -1.86 17.35 -10.76
C ALA A 88 -2.82 16.16 -10.73
N ILE A 89 -4.13 16.44 -10.77
CA ILE A 89 -5.22 15.46 -10.67
C ILE A 89 -4.94 14.19 -11.51
N PRO A 90 -4.52 14.26 -12.80
CA PRO A 90 -4.29 13.07 -13.61
C PRO A 90 -3.25 12.11 -13.02
N LYS A 91 -2.16 12.64 -12.44
CA LYS A 91 -1.10 11.83 -11.84
C LYS A 91 -1.54 11.14 -10.55
N ARG A 92 -2.46 11.74 -9.79
CA ARG A 92 -3.08 11.10 -8.62
C ARG A 92 -3.99 9.94 -9.04
N VAL A 93 -4.76 10.15 -10.12
CA VAL A 93 -5.63 9.11 -10.68
C VAL A 93 -4.80 7.93 -11.15
N GLU A 94 -3.75 8.19 -11.95
CA GLU A 94 -2.86 7.15 -12.46
C GLU A 94 -2.28 6.28 -11.35
N ARG A 95 -1.74 6.91 -10.30
CA ARG A 95 -1.16 6.20 -9.15
C ARG A 95 -2.18 5.39 -8.36
N THR A 96 -3.38 5.92 -8.19
CA THR A 96 -4.49 5.21 -7.54
C THR A 96 -4.88 3.98 -8.33
N VAL A 97 -5.00 4.12 -9.65
CA VAL A 97 -5.29 3.01 -10.56
C VAL A 97 -4.18 1.97 -10.50
N SER A 98 -2.91 2.37 -10.58
CA SER A 98 -1.79 1.43 -10.57
C SER A 98 -1.66 0.63 -9.28
N LEU A 99 -1.88 1.24 -8.11
CA LEU A 99 -1.83 0.51 -6.84
C LEU A 99 -2.99 -0.49 -6.75
N ALA A 100 -4.20 -0.07 -7.12
CA ALA A 100 -5.35 -0.96 -7.16
C ALA A 100 -5.11 -2.11 -8.14
N GLU A 101 -4.64 -1.81 -9.35
CA GLU A 101 -4.32 -2.80 -10.38
C GLU A 101 -3.28 -3.82 -9.89
N ALA A 102 -2.21 -3.37 -9.24
CA ALA A 102 -1.19 -4.28 -8.72
C ALA A 102 -1.79 -5.31 -7.75
N PHE A 103 -2.58 -4.89 -6.76
CA PHE A 103 -3.17 -5.80 -5.77
C PHE A 103 -4.29 -6.68 -6.35
N LEU A 104 -5.12 -6.14 -7.24
CA LEU A 104 -6.15 -6.90 -7.93
C LEU A 104 -5.53 -8.00 -8.81
N ARG A 105 -4.48 -7.68 -9.57
CA ARG A 105 -3.70 -8.67 -10.34
C ARG A 105 -2.98 -9.69 -9.44
N GLY A 106 -2.61 -9.27 -8.23
CA GLY A 106 -2.04 -10.13 -7.19
C GLY A 106 -3.01 -11.15 -6.61
N GLY A 107 -4.32 -11.05 -6.90
CA GLY A 107 -5.34 -12.01 -6.45
C GLY A 107 -6.21 -11.51 -5.30
N ILE A 108 -6.06 -10.26 -4.86
CA ILE A 108 -7.01 -9.65 -3.90
C ILE A 108 -8.37 -9.47 -4.60
N ALA A 109 -9.42 -10.03 -4.01
CA ALA A 109 -10.76 -10.00 -4.60
C ALA A 109 -11.42 -8.61 -4.48
N ASN A 110 -11.28 -7.96 -3.32
CA ASN A 110 -11.88 -6.66 -3.06
C ASN A 110 -10.85 -5.66 -2.51
N TYR A 111 -10.92 -4.44 -3.02
CA TYR A 111 -9.96 -3.37 -2.74
C TYR A 111 -10.72 -2.09 -2.38
N LEU A 112 -10.36 -1.47 -1.26
CA LEU A 112 -10.85 -0.15 -0.87
C LEU A 112 -9.66 0.75 -0.54
N ARG A 113 -9.74 2.03 -0.91
CA ARG A 113 -8.66 3.02 -0.71
C ARG A 113 -9.25 4.43 -0.61
N THR A 114 -8.54 5.31 0.06
CA THR A 114 -8.76 6.76 -0.04
C THR A 114 -8.29 7.34 -1.38
N TYR A 115 -9.17 8.08 -2.05
CA TYR A 115 -8.87 8.67 -3.37
C TYR A 115 -7.96 9.91 -3.30
N TRP A 116 -7.91 10.56 -2.13
CA TRP A 116 -7.09 11.74 -1.85
C TRP A 116 -5.96 11.41 -0.88
N PRO A 117 -4.90 12.25 -0.81
CA PRO A 117 -3.87 12.08 0.20
C PRO A 117 -4.44 12.18 1.61
N VAL A 118 -4.13 11.21 2.45
CA VAL A 118 -4.45 11.20 3.88
C VAL A 118 -3.20 11.63 4.65
N GLY A 119 -3.35 12.51 5.64
CA GLY A 119 -2.27 12.86 6.55
C GLY A 119 -2.05 11.79 7.61
N ASP A 120 -0.82 11.66 8.11
CA ASP A 120 -0.42 10.58 9.02
C ASP A 120 -1.31 10.50 10.28
N GLU A 121 -1.63 11.64 10.91
CA GLU A 121 -2.50 11.68 12.11
C GLU A 121 -3.94 11.20 11.82
N ALA A 122 -4.50 11.59 10.67
CA ALA A 122 -5.85 11.16 10.28
C ALA A 122 -5.85 9.66 9.90
N ALA A 123 -4.78 9.19 9.27
CA ALA A 123 -4.62 7.78 8.94
C ALA A 123 -4.51 6.93 10.21
N GLU A 124 -3.75 7.39 11.21
CA GLU A 124 -3.60 6.73 12.50
C GLU A 124 -4.91 6.70 13.30
N LYS A 125 -5.65 7.82 13.38
CA LYS A 125 -6.94 7.87 14.11
C LYS A 125 -8.02 6.97 13.51
N PHE A 126 -7.96 6.70 12.22
CA PHE A 126 -8.92 5.82 11.54
C PHE A 126 -8.54 4.33 11.67
N ALA A 127 -7.26 4.02 11.94
CA ALA A 127 -6.70 2.66 11.96
C ALA A 127 -7.19 1.79 13.12
#